data_AF-A0A962MHR9-F1
#
_entry.id   AF-A0A962MHR9-F1
#
_cell.length_a   1.000
_cell.length_b   1.000
_cell.length_c   1.000
_cell.angle_alpha   90.00
_cell.angle_beta   90.00
_cell.angle_gamma   90.00
#
_symmetry.space_group_name_H-M   'P 1'
#
loop_
_entity.id
_entity.type
_entity.pdbx_description
1 polymer ?
#
loop_
_entity_poly.entity_id
_entity_poly.type
_entity_poly.pdbx_seq_one_letter_code
_entity_poly.pdbx_strand_id
1 'polypeptide(L)'
;ELPVVKAIAVPRWQALERISGDWQTIQQRLQTLRAEQSQAWLEIIYDGAELIGDLRAQLDELIADTRLEILRVKNQRLLTRTLHSTEDAESLDELDPLEVFQRCLDAHEVTADDRPALEMAYREVISELQHADSQAE
;
A
#
# COMPACT_ATOMS: atom_id res chain seq x y z
N GLU A 1 -0.56 -15.27 -56.56
CA GLU A 1 -0.53 -14.06 -55.72
C GLU A 1 -0.58 -14.51 -54.26
N LEU A 2 0.21 -13.87 -53.38
CA LEU A 2 0.19 -14.19 -51.95
C LEU A 2 -0.89 -13.34 -51.26
N PRO A 3 -1.70 -13.91 -50.35
CA PRO A 3 -2.79 -13.19 -49.71
C PRO A 3 -2.25 -12.02 -48.86
N VAL A 4 -2.86 -10.84 -49.02
CA VAL A 4 -2.51 -9.63 -48.26
C VAL A 4 -3.34 -9.60 -46.98
N VAL A 5 -2.67 -9.71 -45.84
CA VAL A 5 -3.30 -9.64 -44.51
C VAL A 5 -3.21 -8.20 -44.00
N LYS A 6 -4.32 -7.63 -43.54
CA LYS A 6 -4.39 -6.29 -42.97
C LYS A 6 -5.07 -6.32 -41.60
N ALA A 7 -4.40 -5.78 -40.59
CA ALA A 7 -4.97 -5.65 -39.25
C ALA A 7 -6.09 -4.61 -39.24
N ILE A 8 -7.18 -4.91 -38.53
CA ILE A 8 -8.29 -4.00 -38.27
C ILE A 8 -8.21 -3.59 -36.80
N ALA A 9 -8.22 -2.29 -36.54
CA ALA A 9 -8.19 -1.78 -35.18
C ALA A 9 -9.50 -2.11 -34.46
N VAL A 10 -9.37 -2.67 -33.25
CA VAL A 10 -10.51 -2.94 -32.37
C VAL A 10 -10.78 -1.68 -31.54
N PRO A 11 -12.03 -1.21 -31.45
CA PRO A 11 -12.38 -0.09 -30.58
C PRO A 11 -12.05 -0.39 -29.11
N ARG A 12 -11.62 0.62 -28.36
CA ARG A 12 -11.39 0.50 -26.92
C ARG A 12 -12.58 1.05 -26.16
N TRP A 13 -13.37 0.15 -25.57
CA TRP A 13 -14.58 0.52 -24.80
C TRP A 13 -14.27 0.90 -23.35
N GLN A 14 -13.24 0.29 -22.76
CA GLN A 14 -12.80 0.55 -21.39
C GLN A 14 -11.27 0.61 -21.39
N ALA A 15 -10.70 1.69 -20.84
CA ALA A 15 -9.26 1.82 -20.69
C ALA A 15 -8.82 1.18 -19.37
N LEU A 16 -7.75 0.39 -19.42
CA LEU A 16 -7.05 -0.07 -18.22
C LEU A 16 -5.70 0.64 -18.17
N GLU A 17 -5.40 1.27 -17.05
CA GLU A 17 -4.17 2.03 -16.85
C GLU A 17 -3.46 1.57 -15.59
N ARG A 18 -2.16 1.36 -15.70
CA ARG A 18 -1.28 1.06 -14.57
C ARG A 18 -0.49 2.30 -14.21
N ILE A 19 -0.50 2.67 -12.94
CA ILE A 19 0.26 3.78 -12.38
C ILE A 19 1.22 3.20 -11.33
N SER A 20 2.52 3.44 -11.50
CA SER A 20 3.57 3.00 -10.58
C SER A 20 4.39 4.19 -10.13
N GLY A 21 4.71 4.27 -8.84
CA GLY A 21 5.61 5.29 -8.31
C GLY A 21 5.41 5.55 -6.82
N ASP A 22 6.07 6.60 -6.36
CA ASP A 22 5.83 7.22 -5.07
C ASP A 22 4.46 7.91 -5.02
N TRP A 23 4.12 8.44 -3.84
CA TRP A 23 2.84 9.09 -3.61
C TRP A 23 2.61 10.29 -4.54
N GLN A 24 3.64 11.13 -4.70
CA GLN A 24 3.56 12.31 -5.53
C GLN A 24 3.28 11.96 -7.00
N THR A 25 3.98 10.95 -7.54
CA THR A 25 3.80 10.47 -8.91
C THR A 25 2.38 9.94 -9.13
N ILE A 26 1.88 9.12 -8.21
CA ILE A 26 0.53 8.56 -8.28
C ILE A 26 -0.50 9.69 -8.22
N GLN A 27 -0.36 10.61 -7.26
CA GLN A 27 -1.28 11.73 -7.07
C GLN A 27 -1.34 12.63 -8.32
N GLN A 28 -0.20 13.00 -8.90
CA GLN A 28 -0.13 13.82 -10.11
C GLN A 28 -0.83 13.13 -11.29
N ARG A 29 -0.62 11.81 -11.46
CA ARG A 29 -1.25 11.08 -12.56
C ARG A 29 -2.76 10.99 -12.37
N LEU A 30 -3.23 10.73 -11.15
CA LEU A 30 -4.65 10.72 -10.83
C LEU A 30 -5.28 12.10 -11.10
N GLN A 31 -4.66 13.20 -10.66
CA GLN A 31 -5.15 14.55 -10.93
C GLN A 31 -5.27 14.85 -12.43
N THR A 32 -4.30 14.39 -13.22
CA THR A 32 -4.35 14.52 -14.69
C THR A 32 -5.55 13.76 -15.27
N LEU A 33 -5.75 12.50 -14.85
CA LEU A 33 -6.86 11.67 -15.30
C LEU A 33 -8.23 12.26 -14.90
N ARG A 34 -8.31 12.91 -13.74
CA ARG A 34 -9.51 13.66 -13.32
C ARG A 34 -9.78 14.85 -14.22
N ALA A 35 -8.76 15.63 -14.54
CA ALA A 35 -8.88 16.77 -15.44
C ALA A 35 -9.30 16.35 -16.86
N GLU A 36 -8.86 15.17 -17.30
CA GLU A 36 -9.27 14.54 -18.56
C GLU A 36 -10.67 13.92 -18.51
N GLN A 37 -11.35 13.93 -17.35
CA GLN A 37 -12.62 13.24 -17.11
C GLN A 37 -12.57 11.76 -17.53
N SER A 38 -11.40 11.13 -17.34
CA SER A 38 -11.19 9.74 -17.71
C SER A 38 -12.10 8.82 -16.89
N GLN A 39 -12.49 7.72 -17.52
CA GLN A 39 -13.25 6.63 -16.91
C GLN A 39 -12.40 5.36 -16.82
N ALA A 40 -11.07 5.50 -16.85
CA ALA A 40 -10.16 4.37 -16.86
C ALA A 40 -10.25 3.54 -15.57
N TRP A 41 -10.06 2.23 -15.73
CA TRP A 41 -9.80 1.29 -14.66
C TRP A 41 -8.33 1.33 -14.29
N LEU A 42 -8.04 1.35 -13.01
CA LEU A 42 -6.71 1.65 -12.49
C LEU A 42 -6.12 0.46 -11.71
N GLU A 43 -4.87 0.15 -12.02
CA GLU A 43 -3.97 -0.61 -11.15
C GLU A 43 -2.93 0.34 -10.58
N ILE A 44 -2.90 0.48 -9.26
CA ILE A 44 -1.93 1.32 -8.55
C ILE A 44 -0.83 0.44 -7.96
N ILE A 45 0.42 0.80 -8.20
CA ILE A 45 1.60 0.16 -7.63
C ILE A 45 2.39 1.23 -6.87
N TYR A 46 2.32 1.17 -5.55
CA TYR A 46 3.08 2.05 -4.68
C TYR A 46 4.44 1.42 -4.39
N ASP A 47 5.50 2.11 -4.80
CA ASP A 47 6.89 1.70 -4.61
C ASP A 47 7.73 2.76 -3.83
N GLY A 48 7.07 3.81 -3.32
CA GLY A 48 7.70 4.85 -2.51
C GLY A 48 8.14 4.37 -1.12
N ALA A 49 9.17 5.01 -0.58
CA ALA A 49 9.77 4.67 0.72
C ALA A 49 8.98 5.22 1.94
N GLU A 50 7.99 6.08 1.74
CA GLU A 50 7.17 6.65 2.81
C GLU A 50 6.15 5.61 3.32
N LEU A 51 5.84 5.65 4.62
CA LEU A 51 4.82 4.78 5.19
C LEU A 51 3.46 5.47 5.12
N ILE A 52 2.56 4.95 4.29
CA ILE A 52 1.21 5.48 4.12
C ILE A 52 0.23 4.45 4.67
N GLY A 53 -0.17 4.64 5.93
CA GLY A 53 -1.01 3.68 6.66
C GLY A 53 -2.40 3.49 6.03
N ASP A 54 -2.97 4.53 5.46
CA ASP A 54 -4.30 4.59 4.89
C ASP A 54 -4.29 4.80 3.37
N LEU A 55 -3.26 4.30 2.67
CA LEU A 55 -3.04 4.47 1.23
C LEU A 55 -4.31 4.27 0.39
N ARG A 56 -5.10 3.22 0.72
CA ARG A 56 -6.36 2.95 0.00
C ARG A 56 -7.38 4.07 0.18
N ALA A 57 -7.58 4.55 1.41
CA ALA A 57 -8.53 5.60 1.70
C ALA A 57 -8.15 6.92 1.02
N GLN A 58 -6.86 7.29 1.06
CA GLN A 58 -6.37 8.49 0.37
C GLN A 58 -6.55 8.40 -1.16
N LEU A 59 -6.30 7.23 -1.75
CA LEU A 59 -6.53 7.02 -3.18
C LEU A 59 -8.02 7.12 -3.55
N ASP A 60 -8.89 6.53 -2.74
CA ASP A 60 -10.34 6.58 -2.96
C ASP A 60 -10.88 8.02 -2.83
N GLU A 61 -10.36 8.81 -1.88
CA GLU A 61 -10.66 10.25 -1.77
C GLU A 61 -10.16 11.04 -2.99
N LEU A 62 -8.95 10.72 -3.49
CA LEU A 62 -8.42 11.38 -4.67
C LEU A 62 -9.28 11.17 -5.92
N ILE A 63 -9.91 10.00 -6.07
CA ILE A 63 -10.77 9.70 -7.22
C ILE A 63 -12.26 9.96 -6.94
N ALA A 64 -12.61 10.50 -5.77
CA ALA A 64 -13.98 10.85 -5.44
C ALA A 64 -14.58 11.80 -6.50
N ASP A 65 -15.88 11.63 -6.74
CA ASP A 65 -16.67 12.35 -7.75
C ASP A 65 -16.15 12.20 -9.19
N THR A 66 -15.42 11.12 -9.49
CA THR A 66 -14.96 10.80 -10.85
C THR A 66 -15.50 9.47 -11.34
N ARG A 67 -15.22 9.14 -12.60
CA ARG A 67 -15.55 7.83 -13.19
C ARG A 67 -14.37 6.86 -13.18
N LEU A 68 -13.27 7.24 -12.52
CA LEU A 68 -12.12 6.37 -12.34
C LEU A 68 -12.48 5.26 -11.35
N GLU A 69 -11.95 4.07 -11.58
CA GLU A 69 -12.18 2.93 -10.71
C GLU A 69 -10.86 2.24 -10.39
N ILE A 70 -10.50 2.19 -9.11
CA ILE A 70 -9.30 1.49 -8.65
C ILE A 70 -9.63 0.02 -8.42
N LEU A 71 -9.22 -0.81 -9.36
CA LEU A 71 -9.44 -2.26 -9.30
C LEU A 71 -8.42 -2.95 -8.39
N ARG A 72 -7.20 -2.43 -8.31
CA ARG A 72 -6.12 -3.04 -7.54
C ARG A 72 -5.13 -2.01 -7.02
N VAL A 73 -4.71 -2.20 -5.77
CA VAL A 73 -3.60 -1.48 -5.15
C VAL A 73 -2.56 -2.50 -4.70
N LYS A 74 -1.30 -2.30 -5.07
CA LYS A 74 -0.15 -3.07 -4.62
C LYS A 74 0.78 -2.14 -3.86
N ASN A 75 1.02 -2.43 -2.59
CA ASN A 75 2.09 -1.80 -1.83
C ASN A 75 3.32 -2.70 -1.89
N GLN A 76 4.31 -2.33 -2.69
CA GLN A 76 5.45 -3.18 -2.98
C GLN A 76 6.43 -3.29 -1.79
N ARG A 77 6.38 -2.34 -0.83
CA ARG A 77 7.13 -2.46 0.44
C ARG A 77 6.66 -3.65 1.28
N LEU A 78 5.35 -3.84 1.38
CA LEU A 78 4.78 -4.96 2.14
C LEU A 78 5.08 -6.32 1.46
N LEU A 79 5.06 -6.36 0.11
CA LEU A 79 5.20 -7.61 -0.64
C LEU A 79 6.62 -8.19 -0.58
N THR A 80 7.65 -7.35 -0.71
CA THR A 80 9.06 -7.80 -0.76
C THR A 80 9.50 -8.46 0.55
N ARG A 81 8.95 -8.03 1.68
CA ARG A 81 9.52 -8.34 3.01
C ARG A 81 8.89 -9.57 3.68
N THR A 82 7.69 -9.98 3.25
CA THR A 82 7.13 -11.32 3.57
C THR A 82 8.03 -12.46 3.05
N LEU A 83 8.79 -12.22 1.97
CA LEU A 83 9.72 -13.20 1.40
C LEU A 83 11.09 -13.24 2.12
N HIS A 84 11.48 -12.19 2.84
CA HIS A 84 12.77 -12.09 3.53
C HIS A 84 12.74 -12.50 5.01
N SER A 85 11.58 -12.88 5.56
CA SER A 85 11.43 -13.26 6.98
C SER A 85 11.96 -14.66 7.33
N THR A 86 12.95 -15.19 6.59
CA THR A 86 13.39 -16.60 6.73
C THR A 86 14.78 -16.77 7.37
N GLU A 87 15.48 -15.69 7.77
CA GLU A 87 16.91 -15.80 8.15
C GLU A 87 17.28 -15.58 9.63
N ASP A 88 16.35 -15.29 10.55
CA ASP A 88 16.70 -15.21 11.99
C ASP A 88 16.04 -16.33 12.81
N ALA A 89 16.88 -17.25 13.29
CA ALA A 89 16.53 -18.45 14.04
C ALA A 89 16.32 -18.16 15.54
N GLU A 90 15.44 -17.21 15.88
CA GLU A 90 14.94 -17.03 17.24
C GLU A 90 13.46 -17.44 17.31
N SER A 91 13.11 -18.26 18.30
CA SER A 91 11.70 -18.66 18.49
C SER A 91 10.90 -17.45 18.98
N LEU A 92 9.68 -17.28 18.44
CA LEU A 92 8.76 -16.22 18.88
C LEU A 92 8.46 -16.27 20.38
N ASP A 93 8.65 -17.42 21.02
CA ASP A 93 8.44 -17.63 22.45
C ASP A 93 9.49 -16.91 23.33
N GLU A 94 10.62 -16.49 22.75
CA GLU A 94 11.73 -15.84 23.47
C GLU A 94 11.72 -14.30 23.30
N LEU A 95 10.82 -13.77 22.47
CA LEU A 95 10.77 -12.35 22.12
C LEU A 95 9.65 -11.62 22.85
N ASP A 96 10.00 -10.48 23.46
CA ASP A 96 8.99 -9.56 23.99
C ASP A 96 8.16 -8.96 22.85
N PRO A 97 6.84 -8.75 23.00
CA PRO A 97 6.01 -8.14 21.97
C PRO A 97 6.54 -6.78 21.47
N LEU A 98 7.13 -5.98 22.35
CA LEU A 98 7.79 -4.73 21.98
C LEU A 98 9.03 -4.96 21.13
N GLU A 99 9.81 -6.00 21.41
CA GLU A 99 10.99 -6.36 20.63
C GLU A 99 10.60 -6.83 19.23
N VAL A 100 9.53 -7.62 19.11
CA VAL A 100 8.94 -7.99 17.81
C VAL A 100 8.49 -6.73 17.05
N PHE A 101 7.86 -5.78 17.74
CA PHE A 101 7.45 -4.52 17.14
C PHE A 101 8.66 -3.68 16.69
N GLN A 102 9.73 -3.60 17.47
CA GLN A 102 10.95 -2.88 17.11
C GLN A 102 11.64 -3.50 15.89
N ARG A 103 11.78 -4.83 15.85
CA ARG A 103 12.28 -5.55 14.67
C ARG A 103 11.37 -5.35 13.45
N CYS A 104 10.07 -5.20 13.69
CA CYS A 104 9.12 -4.80 12.65
C CYS A 104 9.42 -3.38 12.15
N LEU A 105 9.65 -2.39 13.02
CA LEU A 105 10.04 -1.03 12.62
C LEU A 105 11.37 -1.01 11.85
N ASP A 106 12.36 -1.76 12.34
CA ASP A 106 13.70 -1.84 11.75
C ASP A 106 13.67 -2.38 10.34
N ALA A 107 13.05 -3.53 10.15
CA ALA A 107 13.02 -4.09 8.81
C ALA A 107 12.02 -3.34 7.90
N HIS A 108 11.16 -2.46 8.43
CA HIS A 108 10.32 -1.55 7.64
C HIS A 108 11.08 -0.27 7.25
N GLU A 109 12.36 -0.14 7.63
CA GLU A 109 13.17 1.06 7.40
C GLU A 109 12.43 2.32 7.86
N VAL A 110 11.66 2.21 8.96
CA VAL A 110 10.92 3.35 9.52
C VAL A 110 11.94 4.39 9.94
N THR A 111 11.73 5.62 9.48
CA THR A 111 12.64 6.74 9.76
C THR A 111 12.74 6.98 11.26
N ALA A 112 13.86 7.56 11.71
CA ALA A 112 14.03 7.89 13.12
C ALA A 112 12.96 8.86 13.64
N ASP A 113 12.38 9.67 12.76
CA ASP A 113 11.39 10.69 13.09
C ASP A 113 9.99 10.08 13.34
N ASP A 114 9.63 9.00 12.63
CA ASP A 114 8.31 8.36 12.75
C ASP A 114 8.24 7.33 13.89
N ARG A 115 9.40 6.80 14.31
CA ARG A 115 9.49 5.74 15.33
C ARG A 115 8.84 6.10 16.68
N PRO A 116 9.07 7.29 17.27
CA PRO A 116 8.52 7.62 18.58
C PRO A 116 6.99 7.60 18.60
N ALA A 117 6.35 8.08 17.51
CA ALA A 117 4.90 8.11 17.40
C ALA A 117 4.32 6.68 17.29
N LEU A 118 4.95 5.81 16.50
CA LEU A 118 4.54 4.43 16.31
C LEU A 118 4.74 3.59 17.58
N GLU A 119 5.86 3.76 18.29
CA GLU A 119 6.09 3.08 19.57
C GLU A 119 5.10 3.52 20.65
N MET A 120 4.74 4.81 20.69
CA MET A 120 3.75 5.33 21.63
C MET A 120 2.36 4.73 21.36
N ALA A 121 1.90 4.75 20.10
CA ALA A 121 0.62 4.17 19.70
C ALA A 121 0.57 2.66 19.97
N TYR A 122 1.65 1.93 19.71
CA TYR A 122 1.75 0.51 20.01
C TYR A 122 1.59 0.22 21.51
N ARG A 123 2.29 0.97 22.37
CA ARG A 123 2.19 0.81 23.83
C ARG A 123 0.79 1.11 24.35
N GLU A 124 0.13 2.13 23.81
CA GLU A 124 -1.25 2.48 24.16
C GLU A 124 -2.21 1.32 23.82
N VAL A 125 -2.15 0.80 22.60
CA VAL A 125 -2.99 -0.33 22.14
C VAL A 125 -2.76 -1.59 22.98
N ILE A 126 -1.51 -1.93 23.29
CA ILE A 126 -1.19 -3.09 24.15
C ILE A 126 -1.71 -2.88 25.57
N SER A 127 -1.57 -1.68 26.12
CA SER A 127 -2.09 -1.35 27.44
C SER A 127 -3.62 -1.49 27.48
N GLU A 128 -4.32 -1.00 26.45
CA GLU A 128 -5.78 -1.14 26.33
C GLU A 128 -6.21 -2.61 26.24
N LEU A 129 -5.53 -3.42 25.43
CA LEU A 129 -5.79 -4.86 25.31
C LEU A 129 -5.62 -5.58 26.66
N GLN A 130 -4.55 -5.28 27.40
CA GLN A 130 -4.29 -5.88 28.72
C GLN A 130 -5.29 -5.42 29.78
N HIS A 131 -5.78 -4.18 29.70
CA HIS A 131 -6.81 -3.66 30.61
C HIS A 131 -8.20 -4.20 30.28
N ALA A 132 -8.50 -4.48 29.01
CA ALA A 132 -9.75 -5.10 28.60
C ALA A 132 -9.84 -6.58 29.05
N ASP A 133 -8.73 -7.33 29.01
CA ASP A 133 -8.67 -8.72 29.46
C ASP A 133 -8.82 -8.84 30.99
N SER A 134 -8.26 -7.90 31.75
CA SER A 134 -8.32 -7.91 33.22
C SER A 134 -9.67 -7.49 33.82
N GLN A 135 -10.60 -6.95 33.01
CA GLN A 135 -11.99 -6.69 33.43
C GLN A 135 -12.98 -7.79 33.05
N ALA A 136 -12.50 -8.88 32.44
CA ALA A 136 -13.30 -10.05 32.07
C ALA A 136 -13.26 -11.19 33.11
N GLU A 137 -12.52 -11.05 34.22
CA GLU A 137 -12.50 -11.98 35.37
C GLU A 137 -13.39 -11.54 36.54
#